data_AF-A0A9Q3E4V8-F1
#
_entry.id   AF-A0A9Q3E4V8-F1
#
_cell.length_a   1.000
_cell.length_b   1.000
_cell.length_c   1.000
_cell.angle_alpha   90.00
_cell.angle_beta   90.00
_cell.angle_gamma   90.00
#
_symmetry.space_group_name_H-M   'P 1'
#
loop_
_entity.id
_entity.type
_entity.pdbx_description
1 polymer ?
#
loop_
_entity_poly.entity_id
_entity_poly.type
_entity_poly.pdbx_seq_one_letter_code
_entity_poly.pdbx_strand_id
1 'polypeptide(L)'
;MECSCLVWALKRLHHYLDGSVFEVITECNDMKTPNRHMLRWKIAIQEYKGNMTIAHKAGNICKNADELSRGKLSNTSDSPAYVPLEAEPQIPIEGINITDIGTQLFEEVRESYNQDKNCHILDSLLDKDWKDASLVNAVYEVWKNSYSKGRFHLFNGIIYHRTKHTCVMTLCRRLLINTIRH
;
A
#
# COMPACT_ATOMS: atom_id res chain seq x y z
N MET A 1 -22.06 -13.46 -10.57
CA MET A 1 -22.17 -12.56 -9.40
C MET A 1 -20.83 -12.41 -8.68
N GLU A 2 -19.99 -13.45 -8.68
CA GLU A 2 -18.68 -13.44 -7.99
C GLU A 2 -17.67 -12.45 -8.60
N CYS A 3 -17.55 -12.40 -9.93
CA CYS A 3 -16.64 -11.46 -10.60
C CYS A 3 -17.02 -9.98 -10.39
N SER A 4 -18.32 -9.67 -10.25
CA SER A 4 -18.76 -8.31 -9.92
C SER A 4 -18.38 -7.91 -8.50
N CYS A 5 -18.43 -8.84 -7.54
CA CYS A 5 -18.02 -8.56 -6.16
C CYS A 5 -16.52 -8.26 -6.08
N LEU A 6 -15.70 -9.02 -6.83
CA LEU A 6 -14.26 -8.78 -6.90
C LEU A 6 -13.95 -7.41 -7.51
N VAL A 7 -14.59 -7.05 -8.63
CA VAL A 7 -14.40 -5.74 -9.26
C VAL A 7 -14.86 -4.60 -8.35
N TRP A 8 -15.97 -4.79 -7.63
CA TRP A 8 -16.45 -3.83 -6.64
C TRP A 8 -15.44 -3.65 -5.50
N ALA A 9 -14.89 -4.74 -4.97
CA ALA A 9 -13.89 -4.69 -3.89
C ALA A 9 -12.60 -3.99 -4.33
N LEU A 10 -12.09 -4.30 -5.53
CA LEU A 10 -10.90 -3.65 -6.08
C LEU A 10 -11.10 -2.14 -6.24
N LYS A 11 -12.26 -1.71 -6.75
CA LYS A 11 -12.60 -0.29 -6.84
C LYS A 11 -12.66 0.38 -5.48
N ARG A 12 -13.25 -0.28 -4.48
CA ARG A 12 -13.35 0.25 -3.11
C ARG A 12 -12.00 0.38 -2.44
N LEU A 13 -11.08 -0.52 -2.75
CA LEU A 13 -9.74 -0.56 -2.17
C LEU A 13 -8.69 0.12 -3.05
N HIS A 14 -9.09 0.78 -4.14
CA HIS A 14 -8.19 1.35 -5.15
C HIS A 14 -7.04 2.15 -4.51
N HIS A 15 -7.34 3.07 -3.61
CA HIS A 15 -6.33 3.91 -2.94
C HIS A 15 -5.30 3.13 -2.09
N TYR A 16 -5.64 1.92 -1.62
CA TYR A 16 -4.71 1.06 -0.89
C TYR A 16 -3.92 0.13 -1.81
N LEU A 17 -4.48 -0.16 -2.98
CA LEU A 17 -3.93 -1.12 -3.95
C LEU A 17 -3.07 -0.44 -5.00
N ASP A 18 -3.29 0.85 -5.26
CA ASP A 18 -2.51 1.62 -6.22
C ASP A 18 -1.02 1.66 -5.81
N GLY A 19 -0.14 1.44 -6.78
CA GLY A 19 1.31 1.29 -6.57
C GLY A 19 1.76 0.06 -5.76
N SER A 20 0.84 -0.76 -5.22
CA SER A 20 1.17 -1.92 -4.39
C SER A 20 1.14 -3.24 -5.17
N VAL A 21 2.01 -4.18 -4.82
CA VAL A 21 1.95 -5.57 -5.30
C VAL A 21 1.11 -6.40 -4.34
N PHE A 22 0.03 -7.01 -4.83
CA PHE A 22 -0.93 -7.72 -3.99
C PHE A 22 -1.46 -9.01 -4.65
N GLU A 23 -2.00 -9.90 -3.81
CA GLU A 23 -2.62 -11.16 -4.22
C GLU A 23 -4.13 -11.11 -3.96
N VAL A 24 -4.92 -11.49 -4.94
CA VAL A 24 -6.36 -11.69 -4.82
C VAL A 24 -6.64 -13.19 -4.71
N ILE A 25 -7.19 -13.58 -3.57
CA ILE A 25 -7.66 -14.94 -3.31
C ILE A 25 -9.16 -14.98 -3.63
N THR A 26 -9.56 -15.87 -4.54
CA THR A 26 -10.96 -15.98 -4.96
C THR A 26 -11.35 -17.45 -5.21
N GLU A 27 -12.63 -17.78 -5.02
CA GLU A 27 -13.20 -19.06 -5.44
C GLU A 27 -13.64 -19.03 -6.93
N CYS A 28 -13.56 -17.86 -7.57
CA CYS A 28 -14.01 -17.70 -8.95
C CYS A 28 -12.93 -18.13 -9.95
N ASN A 29 -13.09 -19.34 -10.52
CA ASN A 29 -12.16 -19.89 -11.52
C ASN A 29 -12.15 -19.14 -12.86
N ASP A 30 -13.23 -18.43 -13.18
CA ASP A 30 -13.48 -17.90 -14.53
C ASP A 30 -12.70 -16.62 -14.87
N MET A 31 -11.99 -16.01 -13.90
CA MET A 31 -11.13 -14.85 -14.21
C MET A 31 -9.94 -15.19 -15.11
N LYS A 32 -9.50 -16.45 -15.12
CA LYS A 32 -8.37 -16.89 -15.93
C LYS A 32 -8.78 -17.26 -17.36
N THR A 33 -10.02 -17.70 -17.59
CA THR A 33 -10.47 -18.22 -18.88
C THR A 33 -10.98 -17.12 -19.83
N PRO A 34 -10.68 -17.16 -21.14
CA PRO A 34 -11.18 -16.21 -22.12
C PRO A 34 -12.65 -16.49 -22.45
N ASN A 35 -13.57 -15.84 -21.73
CA ASN A 35 -15.01 -15.88 -22.00
C ASN A 35 -15.50 -14.46 -22.35
N ARG A 36 -16.38 -14.33 -23.35
CA ARG A 36 -16.98 -13.04 -23.76
C ARG A 36 -17.64 -12.28 -22.60
N HIS A 37 -18.23 -13.01 -21.65
CA HIS A 37 -18.87 -12.42 -20.47
C HIS A 37 -17.86 -11.94 -19.41
N MET A 38 -16.61 -12.41 -19.49
CA MET A 38 -15.52 -12.03 -18.61
C MET A 38 -14.71 -10.85 -19.14
N LEU A 39 -14.85 -10.50 -20.42
CA LEU A 39 -14.11 -9.41 -21.04
C LEU A 39 -14.33 -8.07 -20.33
N ARG A 40 -15.60 -7.75 -19.99
CA ARG A 40 -15.94 -6.53 -19.24
C ARG A 40 -15.18 -6.41 -17.93
N TRP A 41 -15.09 -7.52 -17.18
CA TRP A 41 -14.42 -7.54 -15.90
C TRP A 41 -12.90 -7.52 -16.04
N LYS A 42 -12.36 -8.21 -17.05
CA LYS A 42 -10.92 -8.18 -17.37
C LYS A 42 -10.43 -6.78 -17.73
N ILE A 43 -11.23 -6.01 -18.47
CA ILE A 43 -10.94 -4.59 -18.76
C ILE A 43 -10.99 -3.77 -17.48
N ALA A 44 -12.00 -3.99 -16.63
CA ALA A 44 -12.17 -3.23 -15.38
C ALA A 44 -11.03 -3.45 -14.37
N ILE A 45 -10.34 -4.59 -14.39
CA ILE A 45 -9.21 -4.89 -13.50
C ILE A 45 -7.84 -4.70 -14.17
N GLN A 46 -7.81 -4.24 -15.42
CA GLN A 46 -6.60 -4.18 -16.23
C GLN A 46 -5.54 -3.27 -15.61
N GLU A 47 -5.96 -2.21 -14.92
CA GLU A 47 -5.08 -1.27 -14.20
C GLU A 47 -4.21 -1.98 -13.15
N TYR A 48 -4.73 -3.02 -12.48
CA TYR A 48 -3.99 -3.76 -11.47
C TYR A 48 -3.16 -4.92 -12.04
N LYS A 49 -3.33 -5.27 -13.32
CA LYS A 49 -2.78 -6.52 -13.89
C LYS A 49 -1.25 -6.64 -13.78
N GLY A 50 -0.53 -5.51 -13.76
CA GLY A 50 0.93 -5.48 -13.59
C GLY A 50 1.38 -5.85 -12.17
N ASN A 51 0.58 -5.53 -11.16
CA ASN A 51 0.95 -5.65 -9.75
C ASN A 51 0.05 -6.63 -8.96
N MET A 52 -0.94 -7.26 -9.62
CA MET A 52 -1.91 -8.16 -9.00
C MET A 52 -1.74 -9.61 -9.49
N THR A 53 -1.68 -10.55 -8.54
CA THR A 53 -1.78 -11.99 -8.83
C THR A 53 -3.13 -12.54 -8.37
N ILE A 54 -3.76 -13.40 -9.18
CA ILE A 54 -5.06 -14.03 -8.83
C ILE A 54 -4.83 -15.51 -8.53
N ALA A 55 -5.05 -15.90 -7.27
CA ALA A 55 -5.00 -17.27 -6.80
C ALA A 55 -6.41 -17.82 -6.57
N HIS A 56 -6.70 -18.95 -7.21
CA HIS A 56 -7.93 -19.68 -6.93
C HIS A 56 -7.73 -20.58 -5.72
N LYS A 57 -8.59 -20.45 -4.70
CA LYS A 57 -8.62 -21.36 -3.54
C LYS A 57 -10.07 -21.68 -3.21
N ALA A 58 -10.47 -22.94 -3.40
CA ALA A 58 -11.80 -23.42 -3.03
C ALA A 58 -11.84 -23.87 -1.56
N GLY A 59 -12.95 -23.60 -0.87
CA GLY A 59 -13.30 -24.22 0.42
C GLY A 59 -13.19 -23.27 1.62
N ASN A 60 -12.87 -23.82 2.79
CA ASN A 60 -12.95 -23.10 4.08
C ASN A 60 -12.07 -21.83 4.20
N ILE A 61 -11.18 -21.57 3.25
CA ILE A 61 -10.28 -20.41 3.26
C ILE A 61 -11.04 -19.11 2.94
N CYS A 62 -12.10 -19.18 2.14
CA CYS A 62 -12.92 -18.03 1.75
C CYS A 62 -14.18 -17.87 2.64
N LYS A 63 -14.26 -18.57 3.79
CA LYS A 63 -15.43 -18.56 4.68
C LYS A 63 -15.86 -17.16 5.12
N ASN A 64 -14.91 -16.31 5.46
CA ASN A 64 -15.16 -14.92 5.83
C ASN A 64 -15.86 -14.14 4.72
N ALA A 65 -15.38 -14.28 3.48
CA ALA A 65 -15.98 -13.64 2.31
C ALA A 65 -17.34 -14.25 1.95
N ASP A 66 -17.47 -15.57 2.08
CA ASP A 66 -18.71 -16.30 1.81
C ASP A 66 -19.81 -15.90 2.81
N GLU A 67 -19.51 -15.87 4.10
CA GLU A 67 -20.43 -15.42 5.17
C GLU A 67 -20.88 -13.97 4.97
N LEU A 68 -19.97 -13.06 4.67
CA LEU A 68 -20.31 -11.66 4.37
C LEU A 68 -21.16 -11.51 3.11
N SER A 69 -20.91 -12.33 2.08
CA SER A 69 -21.67 -12.28 0.83
C SER A 69 -23.09 -12.82 0.96
N ARG A 70 -23.32 -13.76 1.89
CA ARG A 70 -24.61 -14.40 2.18
C ARG A 70 -25.40 -13.65 3.26
N GLY A 71 -24.72 -13.01 4.21
CA GLY A 71 -25.31 -12.22 5.29
C GLY A 71 -25.60 -10.76 4.91
N LYS A 72 -26.12 -10.50 3.71
CA LYS A 72 -26.41 -9.12 3.27
C LYS A 72 -27.57 -8.54 4.07
N LEU A 73 -27.28 -7.51 4.87
CA LEU A 73 -28.30 -6.66 5.46
C LEU A 73 -28.99 -5.85 4.37
N SER A 74 -30.27 -5.52 4.56
CA SER A 74 -30.96 -4.59 3.68
C SER A 74 -30.30 -3.21 3.77
N ASN A 75 -30.10 -2.56 2.62
CA ASN A 75 -29.56 -1.19 2.55
C ASN A 75 -30.67 -0.18 2.93
N THR A 76 -31.15 -0.25 4.16
CA THR A 76 -32.14 0.66 4.75
C THR A 76 -31.41 1.79 5.49
N SER A 77 -32.05 2.95 5.65
CA SER A 77 -31.50 4.10 6.37
C SER A 77 -31.10 3.80 7.82
N ASP A 78 -31.67 2.76 8.40
CA ASP A 78 -31.38 2.30 9.77
C ASP A 78 -30.10 1.45 9.84
N SER A 79 -29.54 1.03 8.70
CA SER A 79 -28.30 0.27 8.65
C SER A 79 -27.10 1.18 8.90
N PRO A 80 -26.17 0.81 9.80
CA PRO A 80 -24.94 1.58 10.01
C PRO A 80 -24.04 1.63 8.77
N ALA A 81 -24.28 0.75 7.79
CA ALA A 81 -23.58 0.71 6.52
C ALA A 81 -24.44 1.25 5.35
N TYR A 82 -25.49 2.03 5.63
CA TYR A 82 -26.34 2.64 4.61
C TYR A 82 -25.51 3.55 3.70
N VAL A 83 -25.56 3.28 2.40
CA VAL A 83 -24.99 4.16 1.38
C VAL A 83 -26.09 4.55 0.40
N PRO A 84 -26.39 5.85 0.20
CA PRO A 84 -27.33 6.30 -0.82
C PRO A 84 -26.85 5.82 -2.20
N LEU A 85 -27.75 5.25 -3.02
CA LEU A 85 -27.41 4.70 -4.33
C LEU A 85 -26.78 5.72 -5.30
N GLU A 86 -27.05 7.02 -5.09
CA GLU A 86 -26.57 8.12 -5.94
C GLU A 86 -25.39 8.89 -5.34
N ALA A 87 -24.99 8.59 -4.10
CA ALA A 87 -23.84 9.24 -3.50
C ALA A 87 -22.55 8.60 -4.00
N GLU A 88 -21.64 9.40 -4.57
CA GLU A 88 -20.26 8.95 -4.70
C GLU A 88 -19.73 8.63 -3.30
N PRO A 89 -19.25 7.41 -3.06
CA PRO A 89 -18.76 7.07 -1.75
C PRO A 89 -17.50 7.87 -1.46
N GLN A 90 -17.62 8.87 -0.60
CA GLN A 90 -16.46 9.42 0.09
C GLN A 90 -15.93 8.31 0.99
N ILE A 91 -14.81 7.72 0.61
CA ILE A 91 -14.04 6.83 1.47
C ILE A 91 -13.15 7.78 2.27
N PRO A 92 -13.47 8.11 3.53
CA PRO A 92 -12.48 8.75 4.37
C PRO A 92 -11.30 7.79 4.41
N ILE A 93 -10.16 8.24 3.88
CA ILE A 93 -8.91 7.52 4.08
C ILE A 93 -8.61 7.69 5.56
N GLU A 94 -9.07 6.73 6.37
CA GLU A 94 -8.70 6.57 7.79
C GLU A 94 -7.24 6.09 7.85
N GLY A 95 -6.35 6.81 7.18
CA GLY A 95 -4.96 6.84 7.57
C GLY A 95 -4.89 7.57 8.90
N ILE A 96 -3.88 7.27 9.71
CA ILE A 96 -3.49 8.18 10.78
C ILE A 96 -3.05 9.47 10.09
N ASN A 97 -4.00 10.39 9.89
CA ASN A 97 -3.73 11.69 9.32
C ASN A 97 -3.25 12.56 10.47
N ILE A 98 -1.94 12.57 10.67
CA ILE A 98 -1.34 13.49 11.63
C ILE A 98 -1.29 14.87 10.97
N THR A 99 -2.43 15.56 10.97
CA THR A 99 -2.61 16.91 10.41
C THR A 99 -1.95 17.99 11.25
N ASP A 100 -1.73 17.72 12.55
CA ASP A 100 -1.14 18.64 13.51
C ASP A 100 0.37 18.44 13.72
N ILE A 101 1.04 17.65 12.87
CA ILE A 101 2.50 17.71 12.80
C ILE A 101 2.87 18.93 11.96
N GLY A 102 3.42 19.95 12.60
CA GLY A 102 3.98 21.11 11.90
C GLY A 102 5.05 20.69 10.89
N THR A 103 5.13 21.40 9.77
CA THR A 103 6.15 21.19 8.71
C THR A 103 7.57 21.17 9.27
N GLN A 104 7.78 21.90 10.37
CA GLN A 104 9.00 21.93 11.15
C GLN A 104 9.52 20.53 11.52
N LEU A 105 8.66 19.58 11.92
CA LEU A 105 9.12 18.23 12.26
C LEU A 105 9.74 17.56 11.02
N PHE A 106 9.08 17.66 9.88
CA PHE A 106 9.54 17.02 8.65
C PHE A 106 10.82 17.68 8.12
N GLU A 107 10.96 19.00 8.28
CA GLU A 107 12.21 19.72 8.01
C GLU A 107 13.34 19.24 8.93
N GLU A 108 13.09 19.14 10.24
CA GLU A 108 14.07 18.61 11.20
C GLU A 108 14.47 17.15 10.89
N VAL A 109 13.52 16.33 10.44
CA VAL A 109 13.81 14.94 10.01
C VAL A 109 14.73 14.94 8.79
N ARG A 110 14.44 15.75 7.77
CA ARG A 110 15.28 15.86 6.55
C ARG A 110 16.70 16.33 6.89
N GLU A 111 16.81 17.40 7.68
CA GLU A 111 18.10 17.93 8.11
C GLU A 111 18.91 16.90 8.92
N SER A 112 18.23 16.05 9.68
CA SER A 112 18.88 15.00 10.47
C SER A 112 19.61 13.96 9.62
N TYR A 113 19.23 13.79 8.35
CA TYR A 113 19.87 12.81 7.46
C TYR A 113 21.32 13.17 7.15
N ASN A 114 21.68 14.46 7.14
CA ASN A 114 23.06 14.90 6.97
C ASN A 114 23.98 14.52 8.15
N GLN A 115 23.41 14.15 9.29
CA GLN A 115 24.18 13.79 10.49
C GLN A 115 24.52 12.29 10.55
N ASP A 116 23.79 11.45 9.81
CA ASP A 116 24.05 10.02 9.73
C ASP A 116 24.57 9.64 8.35
N LYS A 117 25.72 8.97 8.32
CA LYS A 117 26.39 8.60 7.07
C LYS A 117 25.49 7.75 6.15
N ASN A 118 24.73 6.79 6.69
CA ASN A 118 23.87 5.94 5.85
C ASN A 118 22.66 6.71 5.36
N CYS A 119 22.02 7.48 6.23
CA CYS A 119 20.86 8.30 5.87
C CYS A 119 21.25 9.28 4.74
N HIS A 120 22.38 9.98 4.87
CA HIS A 120 22.87 10.92 3.85
C HIS A 120 23.19 10.25 2.51
N ILE A 121 23.87 9.10 2.52
CA ILE A 121 24.18 8.36 1.30
C ILE A 121 22.90 7.82 0.65
N LEU A 122 21.95 7.31 1.44
CA LEU A 122 20.67 6.83 0.92
C LEU A 122 19.83 7.95 0.33
N ASP A 123 19.77 9.10 0.98
CA ASP A 123 19.07 10.28 0.46
C ASP A 123 19.63 10.63 -0.93
N SER A 124 20.95 10.73 -1.04
CA SER A 124 21.64 10.98 -2.32
C SER A 124 21.46 9.88 -3.37
N LEU A 125 21.33 8.61 -2.95
CA LEU A 125 21.14 7.47 -3.84
C LEU A 125 19.70 7.34 -4.34
N LEU A 126 18.73 7.70 -3.50
CA LEU A 126 17.31 7.57 -3.81
C LEU A 126 16.77 8.81 -4.53
N ASP A 127 17.39 9.98 -4.34
CA ASP A 127 17.09 11.21 -5.09
C ASP A 127 17.59 11.14 -6.54
N LYS A 128 18.65 10.35 -6.78
CA LYS A 128 19.18 10.11 -8.13
C LYS A 128 18.52 8.89 -8.77
N ASP A 129 18.08 9.04 -10.02
CA ASP A 129 17.45 7.95 -10.79
C ASP A 129 18.40 6.77 -11.13
N TRP A 130 19.71 6.91 -10.91
CA TRP A 130 20.71 5.93 -11.31
C TRP A 130 21.54 5.40 -10.14
N LYS A 131 21.85 4.10 -10.20
CA LYS A 131 22.54 3.38 -9.13
C LYS A 131 24.05 3.59 -9.22
N ASP A 132 24.58 4.48 -8.38
CA ASP A 132 26.03 4.64 -8.22
C ASP A 132 26.61 3.51 -7.35
N ALA A 133 27.36 2.60 -7.96
CA ALA A 133 27.96 1.46 -7.30
C ALA A 133 28.98 1.85 -6.21
N SER A 134 29.61 3.02 -6.32
CA SER A 134 30.58 3.52 -5.33
C SER A 134 29.88 3.91 -4.03
N LEU A 135 28.76 4.63 -4.13
CA LEU A 135 27.93 5.05 -3.01
C LEU A 135 27.25 3.85 -2.33
N VAL A 136 26.76 2.89 -3.11
CA VAL A 136 26.15 1.65 -2.56
C VAL A 136 27.17 0.83 -1.74
N ASN A 137 28.46 0.88 -2.10
CA ASN A 137 29.52 0.21 -1.34
C ASN A 137 29.94 0.97 -0.07
N ALA A 138 29.62 2.26 0.03
CA ALA A 138 29.93 3.08 1.21
C ALA A 138 28.89 2.94 2.35
N VAL A 139 27.73 2.36 2.05
CA VAL A 139 26.66 2.05 3.00
C VAL A 139 26.99 0.77 3.79
N TYR A 140 26.67 0.75 5.08
CA TYR A 140 26.87 -0.43 5.94
C TYR A 140 26.12 -1.67 5.42
N GLU A 141 26.68 -2.85 5.65
CA GLU A 141 26.27 -4.12 5.00
C GLU A 141 24.78 -4.47 5.20
N VAL A 142 24.22 -4.21 6.39
CA VAL A 142 22.79 -4.45 6.67
C VAL A 142 21.88 -3.59 5.79
N TRP A 143 22.23 -2.31 5.65
CA TRP A 143 21.47 -1.33 4.86
C TRP A 143 21.65 -1.58 3.38
N LYS A 144 22.86 -1.97 2.95
CA LYS A 144 23.17 -2.38 1.58
C LYS A 144 22.30 -3.54 1.10
N ASN A 145 22.09 -4.56 1.94
CA ASN A 145 21.24 -5.70 1.63
C ASN A 145 19.75 -5.32 1.53
N SER A 146 19.28 -4.41 2.40
CA SER A 146 17.91 -3.88 2.28
C SER A 146 17.74 -3.00 1.03
N TYR A 147 18.73 -2.17 0.71
CA TYR A 147 18.73 -1.33 -0.49
C TYR A 147 18.73 -2.13 -1.79
N SER A 148 19.58 -3.16 -1.90
CA SER A 148 19.63 -4.02 -3.09
C SER A 148 18.32 -4.76 -3.34
N LYS A 149 17.54 -5.01 -2.28
CA LYS A 149 16.19 -5.59 -2.32
C LYS A 149 15.07 -4.58 -2.59
N GLY A 150 15.39 -3.30 -2.85
CA GLY A 150 14.41 -2.25 -3.13
C GLY A 150 13.52 -1.91 -1.93
N ARG A 151 14.06 -2.02 -0.70
CA ARG A 151 13.29 -1.79 0.52
C ARG A 151 13.27 -0.34 1.00
N PHE A 152 14.09 0.54 0.41
CA PHE A 152 14.09 1.95 0.74
C PHE A 152 13.40 2.76 -0.34
N HIS A 153 12.61 3.75 0.09
CA HIS A 153 11.92 4.70 -0.79
C HIS A 153 12.14 6.11 -0.25
N LEU A 154 12.32 7.07 -1.14
CA LEU A 154 12.35 8.49 -0.80
C LEU A 154 11.04 9.12 -1.23
N PHE A 155 10.34 9.76 -0.30
CA PHE A 155 9.09 10.48 -0.59
C PHE A 155 9.10 11.80 0.14
N ASN A 156 8.96 12.91 -0.60
CA ASN A 156 9.04 14.27 -0.07
C ASN A 156 10.30 14.51 0.79
N GLY A 157 11.45 13.95 0.38
CA GLY A 157 12.72 14.03 1.12
C GLY A 157 12.78 13.17 2.39
N ILE A 158 11.81 12.29 2.64
CA ILE A 158 11.78 11.40 3.80
C ILE A 158 12.07 9.97 3.37
N ILE A 159 12.98 9.31 4.07
CA ILE A 159 13.38 7.94 3.79
C ILE A 159 12.42 6.97 4.50
N TYR A 160 11.76 6.13 3.73
CA TYR A 160 10.92 5.06 4.22
C TYR A 160 11.60 3.70 4.03
N HIS A 161 11.58 2.87 5.06
CA HIS A 161 12.08 1.50 5.03
C HIS A 161 10.91 0.51 5.09
N ARG A 162 10.82 -0.35 4.07
CA ARG A 162 9.81 -1.38 3.94
C ARG A 162 10.32 -2.72 4.45
N THR A 163 9.62 -3.30 5.41
CA THR A 163 9.75 -4.71 5.81
C THR A 163 8.72 -5.57 5.06
N LYS A 164 8.65 -6.88 5.37
CA LYS A 164 7.68 -7.78 4.69
C LYS A 164 6.22 -7.31 4.80
N HIS A 165 5.86 -6.69 5.92
CA HIS A 165 4.46 -6.35 6.23
C HIS A 165 4.26 -4.91 6.70
N THR A 166 5.32 -4.10 6.79
CA THR A 166 5.24 -2.72 7.28
C THR A 166 6.11 -1.78 6.46
N CYS A 167 5.71 -0.51 6.40
CA CYS A 167 6.53 0.59 5.90
C CYS A 167 6.73 1.57 7.05
N VAL A 168 7.98 1.88 7.40
CA VAL A 168 8.30 2.74 8.54
C VAL A 168 9.15 3.93 8.10
N MET A 169 8.87 5.10 8.65
CA MET A 169 9.69 6.29 8.45
C MET A 169 11.04 6.11 9.17
N THR A 170 12.13 6.48 8.49
CA THR A 170 13.49 6.39 9.04
C THR A 170 13.82 7.68 9.78
N LEU A 171 14.14 7.55 11.07
CA LEU A 171 14.54 8.65 11.95
C LEU A 171 15.99 8.42 12.39
N CYS A 172 16.86 9.41 12.19
CA CYS A 172 18.28 9.26 12.51
C CYS A 172 18.62 9.83 13.92
N ARG A 173 17.77 10.68 14.52
CA ARG A 173 17.96 11.24 15.88
C ARG A 173 17.02 10.64 16.93
N ARG A 174 17.58 10.28 18.09
CA ARG A 174 16.83 9.76 19.25
C ARG A 174 15.94 10.81 19.93
N LEU A 175 16.29 12.09 19.83
CA LEU A 175 15.46 13.19 20.33
C LEU A 175 14.11 13.28 19.60
N LEU A 176 14.12 13.18 18.26
CA LEU A 176 12.91 13.15 17.44
C LEU A 176 11.99 11.97 17.80
N ILE A 177 12.60 10.81 18.11
CA ILE A 177 11.86 9.62 18.55
C ILE A 177 11.11 9.89 19.87
N ASN A 178 11.71 10.66 20.78
CA ASN A 178 11.08 11.00 22.05
C ASN A 178 9.97 12.04 21.87
N THR A 179 10.16 13.04 20.99
CA THR A 179 9.13 14.04 20.68
C THR A 179 7.87 13.42 20.07
N ILE A 180 8.01 12.36 19.26
CA ILE A 180 6.87 11.65 18.63
C ILE A 180 6.16 10.69 19.61
N ARG A 181 6.83 10.26 20.68
CA ARG A 181 6.29 9.30 21.66
C ARG A 181 5.52 9.95 22.81
N HIS A 182 5.54 11.28 22.90
CA HIS A 182 4.77 12.07 23.86
C HIS A 182 3.52 12.64 23.18
#